data_AF-A0A258JEN7-F1
#
_entry.id   AF-A0A258JEN7-F1
#
_cell.length_a   1.000
_cell.length_b   1.000
_cell.length_c   1.000
_cell.angle_alpha   90.00
_cell.angle_beta   90.00
_cell.angle_gamma   90.00
#
_symmetry.space_group_name_H-M   'P 1'
#
loop_
_entity.id
_entity.type
_entity.pdbx_description
1 polymer ?
#
loop_
_entity_poly.entity_id
_entity_poly.type
_entity_poly.pdbx_seq_one_letter_code
_entity_poly.pdbx_strand_id
1 'polypeptide(L)'
;MAQLLAFGRKAFARLEVFPAEHAVWWARFERVAGFVIEFERERRIHLRKVVAETGGRLGLITPLTHNFCESCNRVRITCTGTLYMCLGQEDAADLRGPLRASESDNLVHAAIDEAITRKPRGHDFVIDRRRHRPALSRHMSVTGG
;
A
#
# COMPACT_ATOMS: atom_id res chain seq x y z
N MET A 1 -19.13 1.31 30.89
CA MET A 1 -19.96 0.09 31.01
C MET A 1 -21.45 0.41 30.95
N ALA A 2 -22.01 1.17 31.92
CA ALA A 2 -23.46 1.43 31.99
C ALA A 2 -24.11 1.98 30.70
N GLN A 3 -23.45 2.92 30.01
CA GLN A 3 -23.96 3.46 28.74
C GLN A 3 -23.98 2.43 27.61
N LEU A 4 -22.94 1.60 27.49
CA LEU A 4 -22.86 0.55 26.46
C LEU A 4 -23.91 -0.54 26.69
N LEU A 5 -24.18 -0.89 27.95
CA LEU A 5 -25.27 -1.80 28.31
C LEU A 5 -26.65 -1.20 28.01
N ALA A 6 -26.84 0.10 28.21
CA ALA A 6 -28.09 0.78 27.84
C ALA A 6 -28.32 0.80 26.32
N PHE A 7 -27.26 1.00 25.53
CA PHE A 7 -27.33 0.85 24.07
C PHE A 7 -27.62 -0.59 23.65
N GLY A 8 -26.96 -1.56 24.30
CA GLY A 8 -27.22 -2.98 24.10
C GLY A 8 -28.69 -3.32 24.31
N ARG A 9 -29.28 -2.94 25.44
CA ARG A 9 -30.70 -3.22 25.73
C ARG A 9 -31.63 -2.71 24.64
N LYS A 10 -31.39 -1.50 24.12
CA LYS A 10 -32.18 -0.97 22.99
C LYS A 10 -32.00 -1.76 21.70
N ALA A 11 -30.77 -2.19 21.39
CA ALA A 11 -30.47 -2.95 20.18
C ALA A 11 -31.04 -4.39 20.23
N PHE A 12 -31.05 -5.01 21.41
CA PHE A 12 -31.56 -6.37 21.62
C PHE A 12 -33.05 -6.44 21.98
N ALA A 13 -33.74 -5.30 22.17
CA ALA A 13 -35.15 -5.24 22.54
C ALA A 13 -36.08 -6.08 21.63
N ARG A 14 -35.76 -6.19 20.33
CA ARG A 14 -36.54 -7.01 19.38
C ARG A 14 -36.48 -8.52 19.70
N LEU A 15 -35.43 -8.98 20.40
CA LEU A 15 -35.30 -10.37 20.82
C LEU A 15 -36.04 -10.68 22.12
N GLU A 16 -36.62 -9.70 22.82
CA GLU A 16 -37.36 -9.97 24.07
C GLU A 16 -38.57 -10.90 23.85
N VAL A 17 -39.13 -10.91 22.64
CA VAL A 17 -40.19 -11.87 22.23
C VAL A 17 -39.67 -13.29 22.00
N PHE A 18 -38.34 -13.49 22.02
CA PHE A 18 -37.61 -14.74 21.83
C PHE A 18 -36.65 -14.97 23.02
N PRO A 19 -37.17 -15.42 24.18
CA PRO A 19 -36.41 -15.38 25.44
C PRO A 19 -35.14 -16.23 25.47
N ALA A 20 -35.13 -17.37 24.77
CA ALA A 20 -33.97 -18.26 24.72
C ALA A 20 -32.82 -17.63 23.91
N GLU A 21 -33.16 -17.03 22.78
CA GLU A 21 -32.25 -16.31 21.89
C GLU A 21 -31.71 -15.06 22.58
N HIS A 22 -32.59 -14.29 23.23
CA HIS A 22 -32.19 -13.14 24.02
C HIS A 22 -31.21 -13.53 25.12
N ALA A 23 -31.48 -14.59 25.90
CA ALA A 23 -30.59 -15.03 26.97
C ALA A 23 -29.19 -15.40 26.47
N VAL A 24 -29.10 -16.11 25.34
CA VAL A 24 -27.81 -16.52 24.74
C VAL A 24 -27.02 -15.31 24.22
N TRP A 25 -27.67 -14.42 23.48
CA TRP A 25 -26.98 -13.31 22.83
C TRP A 25 -26.70 -12.14 23.78
N TRP A 26 -27.58 -11.88 24.75
CA TRP A 26 -27.39 -10.85 25.77
C TRP A 26 -26.20 -11.18 26.66
N ALA A 27 -26.10 -12.40 27.17
CA ALA A 27 -24.97 -12.84 28.01
C ALA A 27 -23.63 -12.77 27.25
N ARG A 28 -23.64 -13.05 25.93
CA ARG A 28 -22.46 -12.87 25.07
C ARG A 28 -22.11 -11.39 24.88
N PHE A 29 -23.10 -10.54 24.65
CA PHE A 29 -22.89 -9.10 24.52
C PHE A 29 -22.29 -8.51 25.79
N GLU A 30 -22.81 -8.83 26.97
CA GLU A 30 -22.27 -8.33 28.25
C GLU A 30 -20.80 -8.72 28.44
N ARG A 31 -20.44 -9.95 28.07
CA ARG A 31 -19.06 -10.44 28.13
C ARG A 31 -18.13 -9.68 27.17
N VAL A 32 -18.56 -9.45 25.93
CA VAL A 32 -17.77 -8.73 24.92
C VAL A 32 -17.69 -7.24 25.23
N ALA A 33 -18.75 -6.65 25.78
CA ALA A 33 -18.81 -5.23 26.13
C ALA A 33 -17.71 -4.83 27.11
N GLY A 34 -17.40 -5.68 28.10
CA GLY A 34 -16.28 -5.46 29.02
C GLY A 34 -14.94 -5.42 28.30
N PHE A 35 -14.65 -6.46 27.52
CA PHE A 35 -13.43 -6.54 26.72
C PHE A 35 -13.25 -5.34 25.78
N VAL A 36 -14.30 -4.94 25.06
CA VAL A 36 -14.24 -3.80 24.13
C VAL A 36 -13.93 -2.49 24.86
N ILE A 37 -14.49 -2.29 26.06
CA ILE A 37 -14.22 -1.10 26.87
C ILE A 37 -12.76 -1.06 27.34
N GLU A 38 -12.23 -2.19 27.81
CA GLU A 38 -10.82 -2.27 28.24
C GLU A 38 -9.87 -2.05 27.06
N PHE A 39 -10.11 -2.74 25.95
CA PHE A 39 -9.36 -2.55 24.71
C PHE A 39 -9.37 -1.09 24.24
N GLU A 40 -10.53 -0.43 24.20
CA GLU A 40 -10.62 0.97 23.82
C GLU A 40 -9.95 1.90 24.83
N ARG A 41 -9.94 1.57 26.13
CA ARG A 41 -9.21 2.36 27.15
C ARG A 41 -7.71 2.31 26.91
N GLU A 42 -7.15 1.13 26.68
CA GLU A 42 -5.72 0.96 26.37
C GLU A 42 -5.35 1.68 25.07
N ARG A 43 -6.13 1.43 24.01
CA ARG A 43 -5.91 2.02 22.69
C ARG A 43 -5.99 3.56 22.70
N ARG A 44 -6.89 4.14 23.50
CA ARG A 44 -7.09 5.60 23.57
C ARG A 44 -5.93 6.36 24.20
N ILE A 45 -5.10 5.72 25.01
CA ILE A 45 -3.89 6.36 25.56
C ILE A 45 -2.97 6.85 24.43
N HIS A 46 -2.97 6.17 23.29
CA HIS A 46 -2.13 6.51 22.14
C HIS A 46 -2.86 7.30 21.04
N LEU A 47 -4.18 7.51 21.14
CA LEU A 47 -4.97 8.20 20.12
C LEU A 47 -5.14 9.68 20.47
N ARG A 48 -4.49 10.56 19.70
CA ARG A 48 -4.62 12.02 19.84
C ARG A 48 -5.93 12.58 19.27
N LYS A 49 -6.54 11.90 18.29
CA LYS A 49 -7.76 12.34 17.62
C LYS A 49 -8.56 11.14 17.14
N VAL A 50 -9.87 11.17 17.40
CA VAL A 50 -10.83 10.23 16.83
C VAL A 50 -11.66 11.00 15.81
N VAL A 51 -11.78 10.46 14.61
CA VAL A 51 -12.61 11.02 13.53
C VAL A 51 -13.71 10.01 13.26
N ALA A 52 -14.95 10.49 13.16
CA ALA A 52 -16.06 9.65 12.72
C ALA A 52 -15.80 9.13 11.30
N GLU A 53 -16.42 8.02 10.92
CA GLU A 53 -16.30 7.50 9.55
C GLU A 53 -16.68 8.57 8.54
N THR A 54 -15.74 8.94 7.68
CA THR A 54 -15.89 10.08 6.75
C THR A 54 -16.54 9.67 5.42
N GLY A 55 -16.87 8.38 5.24
CA GLY A 55 -17.36 7.83 3.98
C GLY A 55 -16.32 7.84 2.83
N GLY A 56 -15.07 8.24 3.11
CA GLY A 56 -13.98 8.26 2.15
C GLY A 56 -13.47 6.86 1.80
N ARG A 57 -12.85 6.73 0.62
CA ARG A 57 -12.18 5.49 0.21
C ARG A 57 -10.69 5.57 0.56
N LEU A 58 -10.19 4.55 1.25
CA LEU A 58 -8.77 4.37 1.52
C LEU A 58 -8.21 3.28 0.59
N GLY A 59 -7.33 3.67 -0.32
CA GLY A 59 -6.57 2.73 -1.14
C GLY A 59 -5.25 2.37 -0.47
N LEU A 60 -4.99 1.09 -0.26
CA LEU A 60 -3.69 0.59 0.19
C LEU A 60 -2.95 0.01 -1.02
N ILE A 61 -1.79 0.58 -1.34
CA ILE A 61 -0.89 0.04 -2.36
C ILE A 61 0.14 -0.82 -1.65
N THR A 62 0.17 -2.12 -1.94
CA THR A 62 1.19 -3.05 -1.43
C THR A 62 2.29 -3.23 -2.49
N PRO A 63 3.40 -2.49 -2.44
CA PRO A 63 4.41 -2.50 -3.51
C PRO A 63 5.24 -3.81 -3.56
N LEU A 64 4.97 -4.76 -2.66
CA LEU A 64 5.82 -5.92 -2.39
C LEU A 64 5.19 -7.26 -2.79
N THR A 65 3.93 -7.28 -3.20
CA THR A 65 3.19 -8.52 -3.52
C THR A 65 3.05 -8.77 -5.02
N HIS A 66 3.95 -8.21 -5.84
CA HIS A 66 3.95 -8.37 -7.31
C HIS A 66 2.64 -8.01 -8.03
N ASN A 67 1.75 -7.24 -7.40
CA ASN A 67 0.38 -7.04 -7.87
C ASN A 67 0.22 -6.34 -9.23
N PHE A 68 1.24 -5.65 -9.73
CA PHE A 68 1.13 -4.81 -10.92
C PHE A 68 2.34 -4.86 -11.85
N CYS A 69 3.38 -5.62 -11.51
CA CYS A 69 4.59 -5.64 -12.31
C CYS A 69 4.35 -6.21 -13.71
N GLU A 70 3.56 -7.28 -13.80
CA GLU A 70 3.24 -7.97 -15.06
C GLU A 70 2.53 -7.07 -16.07
N SER A 71 1.70 -6.14 -15.59
CA SER A 71 0.98 -5.14 -16.39
C SER A 71 1.64 -3.76 -16.40
N CYS A 72 2.82 -3.61 -15.80
CA CYS A 72 3.50 -2.32 -15.68
C CYS A 72 4.06 -1.86 -17.04
N ASN A 73 3.50 -0.77 -17.56
CA ASN A 73 3.89 -0.11 -18.80
C ASN A 73 4.70 1.20 -18.57
N ARG A 74 5.27 1.38 -17.37
CA ARG A 74 5.96 2.63 -17.00
C ARG A 74 7.47 2.49 -17.14
N VAL A 75 8.08 3.53 -17.71
CA VAL A 75 9.53 3.81 -17.69
C VAL A 75 9.77 5.22 -17.16
N ARG A 76 11.00 5.55 -16.76
CA ARG A 76 11.34 6.87 -16.19
C ARG A 76 12.62 7.41 -16.81
N ILE A 77 12.65 8.70 -17.09
CA ILE A 77 13.85 9.41 -17.55
C ILE A 77 14.30 10.34 -16.43
N THR A 78 15.58 10.32 -16.09
CA THR A 78 16.18 11.26 -15.12
C THR A 78 16.47 12.61 -15.76
N CYS A 79 16.72 13.62 -14.93
CA CYS A 79 17.17 14.94 -15.41
C CYS A 79 18.51 14.91 -16.18
N THR A 80 19.32 13.86 -16.00
CA THR A 80 20.58 13.66 -16.74
C THR A 80 20.38 13.02 -18.11
N GLY A 81 19.16 12.61 -18.46
CA GLY A 81 18.85 11.92 -19.72
C GLY A 81 19.06 10.41 -19.66
N THR A 82 19.03 9.81 -18.47
CA THR A 82 19.15 8.36 -18.30
C THR A 82 17.77 7.73 -18.20
N LEU A 83 17.47 6.77 -19.07
CA LEU A 83 16.23 6.00 -19.07
C LEU A 83 16.37 4.78 -18.15
N TYR A 84 15.44 4.63 -17.21
CA TYR A 84 15.29 3.44 -16.38
C TYR A 84 13.98 2.72 -16.74
N MET A 85 14.09 1.45 -17.11
CA MET A 85 12.95 0.63 -17.54
C MET A 85 12.17 0.04 -16.35
N CYS A 86 12.81 -0.04 -15.19
CA CYS A 86 12.21 -0.57 -13.98
C CYS A 86 12.72 0.20 -12.76
N LEU A 87 11.82 0.40 -11.81
CA LEU A 87 12.14 1.03 -10.54
C LEU A 87 12.94 0.10 -9.60
N GLY A 88 12.86 -1.21 -9.81
CA GLY A 88 13.45 -2.25 -8.97
C GLY A 88 14.65 -2.98 -9.56
N GLN A 89 15.25 -2.49 -10.66
CA GLN A 89 16.44 -3.07 -11.31
C GLN A 89 17.44 -1.98 -11.70
N GLU A 90 18.74 -2.26 -11.73
CA GLU A 90 19.80 -1.27 -12.03
C GLU A 90 20.00 -0.96 -13.51
N ASP A 91 19.42 -1.75 -14.41
CA ASP A 91 19.59 -1.52 -15.85
C ASP A 91 19.01 -0.18 -16.31
N ALA A 92 19.74 0.48 -17.21
CA ALA A 92 19.46 1.82 -17.69
C ALA A 92 20.03 2.03 -19.11
N ALA A 93 19.55 3.06 -19.80
CA ALA A 93 20.05 3.48 -21.10
C ALA A 93 20.38 4.98 -21.10
N ASP A 94 21.48 5.37 -21.75
CA ASP A 94 21.78 6.78 -22.00
C ASP A 94 21.01 7.26 -23.24
N LEU A 95 20.14 8.25 -23.05
CA LEU A 95 19.46 8.93 -24.16
C LEU A 95 20.14 10.25 -24.52
N ARG A 96 21.00 10.78 -23.64
CA ARG A 96 21.63 12.09 -23.85
C ARG A 96 22.65 12.06 -24.98
N GLY A 97 23.46 11.01 -25.06
CA GLY A 97 24.41 10.79 -26.14
C GLY A 97 23.74 10.71 -27.51
N PRO A 98 22.82 9.76 -27.74
CA PRO A 98 22.09 9.62 -29.01
C PRO A 98 21.38 10.89 -29.45
N LEU A 99 20.72 11.59 -28.52
CA LEU A 99 19.99 12.83 -28.79
C LEU A 99 20.90 13.98 -29.22
N ARG A 100 22.18 13.97 -28.82
CA ARG A 100 23.16 15.02 -29.17
C ARG A 100 24.07 14.66 -30.34
N ALA A 101 24.05 13.40 -30.78
CA ALA A 101 24.95 12.89 -31.82
C ALA A 101 24.47 13.17 -33.25
N SER A 102 23.18 13.49 -33.43
CA SER A 102 22.59 13.78 -34.74
C SER A 102 21.47 14.80 -34.60
N GLU A 103 21.19 15.53 -35.69
CA GLU A 103 19.96 16.33 -35.82
C GLU A 103 18.71 15.46 -36.05
N SER A 104 18.90 14.18 -36.38
CA SER A 104 17.82 13.21 -36.58
C SER A 104 17.51 12.45 -35.29
N ASP A 105 16.21 12.22 -35.05
CA ASP A 105 15.71 11.43 -33.91
C ASP A 105 15.97 9.91 -34.05
N ASN A 106 16.47 9.44 -35.20
CA ASN A 106 16.64 8.01 -35.46
C ASN A 106 17.53 7.32 -34.41
N LEU A 107 18.58 7.98 -33.92
CA LEU A 107 19.48 7.40 -32.93
C LEU A 107 18.82 7.27 -31.55
N VAL A 108 18.02 8.26 -31.14
CA VAL A 108 17.31 8.20 -29.86
C VAL A 108 16.15 7.21 -29.92
N HIS A 109 15.46 7.11 -31.06
CA HIS A 109 14.42 6.08 -31.27
C HIS A 109 15.02 4.67 -31.16
N ALA A 110 16.13 4.41 -31.85
CA ALA A 110 16.81 3.11 -31.76
C ALA A 110 17.25 2.79 -30.32
N ALA A 111 17.75 3.79 -29.58
CA ALA A 111 18.13 3.61 -28.17
C ALA A 111 16.92 3.33 -27.25
N ILE A 112 15.76 3.95 -27.52
CA ILE A 112 14.52 3.70 -26.77
C ILE A 112 13.99 2.30 -27.06
N ASP A 113 13.91 1.91 -28.34
CA ASP A 113 13.41 0.59 -28.74
C ASP A 113 14.25 -0.52 -28.11
N GLU A 114 15.57 -0.39 -28.20
CA GLU A 114 16.52 -1.34 -27.62
C GLU A 114 16.39 -1.40 -26.09
N ALA A 115 16.30 -0.24 -25.41
CA ALA A 115 16.10 -0.20 -23.96
C ALA A 115 14.78 -0.86 -23.52
N ILE A 116 13.68 -0.65 -24.25
CA ILE A 116 12.37 -1.24 -23.93
C ILE A 116 12.45 -2.77 -23.98
N THR A 117 13.22 -3.36 -24.90
CA THR A 117 13.38 -4.83 -24.96
C THR A 117 14.02 -5.43 -23.70
N ARG A 118 14.83 -4.65 -22.98
CA ARG A 118 15.46 -5.06 -21.71
C ARG A 118 14.55 -4.90 -20.50
N LYS A 119 13.35 -4.33 -20.67
CA LYS A 119 12.42 -4.11 -19.56
C LYS A 119 12.04 -5.46 -18.92
N PRO A 120 12.32 -5.65 -17.62
CA PRO A 120 11.95 -6.88 -16.94
C PRO A 120 10.43 -6.99 -16.78
N ARG A 121 9.91 -8.23 -16.75
CA ARG A 121 8.49 -8.52 -16.45
C ARG A 121 8.10 -8.13 -15.01
N GLY A 122 9.07 -8.08 -14.11
CA GLY A 122 8.90 -7.61 -12.75
C GLY A 122 10.23 -7.50 -12.02
N HIS A 123 10.23 -6.79 -10.89
CA HIS A 123 11.37 -6.79 -9.98
C HIS A 123 11.28 -7.97 -9.02
N ASP A 124 12.40 -8.37 -8.43
CA ASP A 124 12.46 -9.38 -7.38
C ASP A 124 13.01 -8.76 -6.09
N PHE A 125 12.10 -8.22 -5.26
CA PHE A 125 12.49 -7.64 -3.99
C PHE A 125 12.47 -8.73 -2.91
N VAL A 126 13.66 -9.19 -2.50
CA VAL A 126 13.80 -10.10 -1.37
C VAL A 126 13.85 -9.29 -0.08
N ILE A 127 12.79 -9.38 0.74
CA ILE A 127 12.74 -8.75 2.06
C ILE A 127 13.12 -9.78 3.11
N ASP A 128 14.40 -9.80 3.47
CA ASP A 128 14.90 -10.62 4.57
C ASP A 128 15.11 -9.74 5.81
N ARG A 129 14.42 -10.08 6.91
CA ARG A 129 14.56 -9.38 8.20
C ARG A 129 15.99 -9.47 8.77
N ARG A 130 16.80 -10.40 8.30
CA ARG A 130 18.20 -10.59 8.72
C ARG A 130 19.19 -9.85 7.82
N ARG A 131 18.80 -9.46 6.61
CA ARG A 131 19.67 -8.75 5.65
C ARG A 131 19.14 -7.33 5.41
N HIS A 132 19.78 -6.37 6.07
CA HIS A 132 19.50 -4.94 5.92
C HIS A 132 20.25 -4.30 4.73
N ARG A 133 20.34 -4.98 3.57
CA ARG A 133 20.90 -4.36 2.36
C ARG A 133 19.77 -3.89 1.44
N PRO A 134 19.85 -2.66 0.91
CA PRO A 134 18.88 -2.19 -0.07
C PRO A 134 19.00 -3.04 -1.35
N ALA A 135 17.86 -3.30 -1.99
CA ALA A 135 17.80 -4.08 -3.23
C ALA A 135 18.51 -3.39 -4.40
N LEU A 136 18.61 -2.05 -4.34
CA LEU A 136 19.27 -1.21 -5.33
C LEU A 136 20.26 -0.27 -4.63
N SER A 137 21.36 0.01 -5.30
CA SER A 137 22.35 1.01 -4.90
C SER A 137 21.81 2.44 -5.01
N ARG A 138 20.91 2.68 -5.98
CA ARG A 138 20.32 4.00 -6.19
C ARG A 138 19.16 4.30 -5.26
N HIS A 139 19.01 5.59 -4.92
CA HIS A 139 17.83 6.08 -4.22
C HIS A 139 16.68 6.37 -5.19
N MET A 140 15.46 6.13 -4.72
CA MET A 140 14.21 6.42 -5.43
C MET A 140 14.10 7.85 -5.95
N SER A 141 14.60 8.82 -5.17
CA SER A 141 14.60 10.25 -5.52
C SER A 141 15.40 10.59 -6.77
N VAL A 142 16.45 9.81 -7.07
CA VAL A 142 17.27 9.98 -8.29
C VAL A 142 16.44 9.74 -9.56
N THR A 143 15.37 8.93 -9.46
CA THR A 143 14.46 8.64 -10.57
C THR A 143 13.22 9.54 -10.60
N GLY A 144 13.24 10.69 -9.92
CA GLY A 144 12.13 11.65 -9.89
C GLY A 144 10.98 11.25 -8.95
N GLY A 145 11.31 10.59 -7.84
CA GLY A 145 10.38 10.24 -6.75
C GLY A 145 10.45 11.18 -5.56
#